data_AF-A0A4Z1T5G7-F1
#
_entry.id   AF-A0A4Z1T5G7-F1
#
_cell.length_a   1.000
_cell.length_b   1.000
_cell.length_c   1.000
_cell.angle_alpha   90.00
_cell.angle_beta   90.00
_cell.angle_gamma   90.00
#
_symmetry.space_group_name_H-M   'P 1'
#
loop_
_entity.id
_entity.type
_entity.pdbx_description
1 polymer ?
#
loop_
_entity_poly.entity_id
_entity_poly.type
_entity_poly.pdbx_seq_one_letter_code
_entity_poly.pdbx_strand_id
1 'polypeptide(L)'
;MLLLHDEILIQLQQSPLVTRIEQHPYPPAGEGELDAGARRLGIELPADLAAFYRHSNGLDASWCIAPDGKLAGQFLICPLAQLRIVEVESQKISMESKYRFLVIARDTYGSVLLSLDDRIGIGMIWYTPASTALSGLQLSQLSEVCDSFSSYYRLMSLHHGVICWQYAFIRELGLPIPTRLLLARFCPDRLALDLALHHQLVDPDNADALQPVRFAQGLLRKLG
;
A
#
# COMPACT_ATOMS: atom_id res chain seq x y z
N MET A 1 -0.75 -17.24 15.32
CA MET A 1 -0.03 -15.97 15.15
C MET A 1 -0.98 -15.05 14.40
N LEU A 2 -1.37 -13.93 14.99
CA LEU A 2 -2.25 -12.96 14.32
C LEU A 2 -1.45 -12.24 13.24
N LEU A 3 -2.10 -11.87 12.13
CA LEU A 3 -1.47 -11.03 11.13
C LEU A 3 -1.39 -9.60 11.68
N LEU A 4 -0.37 -8.83 11.27
CA LEU A 4 -0.16 -7.46 11.76
C LEU A 4 -1.41 -6.57 11.61
N HIS A 5 -2.20 -6.75 10.55
CA HIS A 5 -3.44 -5.99 10.36
C HIS A 5 -4.54 -6.38 11.37
N ASP A 6 -4.60 -7.64 11.83
CA ASP A 6 -5.59 -8.08 12.83
C ASP A 6 -5.41 -7.31 14.16
N GLU A 7 -4.15 -7.16 14.59
CA GLU A 7 -3.81 -6.41 15.80
C GLU A 7 -4.25 -4.94 15.70
N ILE A 8 -4.05 -4.34 14.52
CA ILE A 8 -4.48 -2.96 14.25
C ILE A 8 -6.02 -2.87 14.24
N LEU A 9 -6.72 -3.82 13.64
CA LEU A 9 -8.19 -3.83 13.64
C LEU A 9 -8.73 -3.94 15.08
N ILE A 10 -8.13 -4.78 15.93
CA ILE A 10 -8.48 -4.88 17.36
C ILE A 10 -8.26 -3.54 18.06
N GLN A 11 -7.15 -2.86 17.81
CA GLN A 11 -6.88 -1.53 18.38
C GLN A 11 -7.89 -0.47 17.89
N LEU A 12 -8.24 -0.49 16.60
CA LEU A 12 -9.22 0.42 16.02
C LEU A 12 -10.61 0.20 16.64
N GLN A 13 -11.02 -1.04 16.91
CA GLN A 13 -12.31 -1.34 17.57
C GLN A 13 -12.43 -0.73 18.98
N GLN A 14 -11.31 -0.50 19.66
CA GLN A 14 -11.29 0.11 20.99
C GLN A 14 -11.44 1.64 20.93
N SER A 15 -11.28 2.26 19.76
CA SER A 15 -11.39 3.70 19.61
C SER A 15 -12.85 4.15 19.58
N PRO A 16 -13.25 5.13 20.42
CA PRO A 16 -14.62 5.65 20.41
C PRO A 16 -14.97 6.43 19.13
N LEU A 17 -13.97 6.76 18.31
CA LEU A 17 -14.16 7.44 17.03
C LEU A 17 -14.49 6.46 15.89
N VAL A 18 -14.15 5.18 16.05
CA VAL A 18 -14.41 4.14 15.04
C VAL A 18 -15.81 3.61 15.26
N THR A 19 -16.66 3.73 14.24
CA THR A 19 -18.09 3.38 14.33
C THR A 19 -18.38 2.01 13.75
N ARG A 20 -17.59 1.59 12.76
CA ARG A 20 -17.80 0.34 12.04
C ARG A 20 -16.48 -0.21 11.54
N ILE A 21 -16.32 -1.53 11.64
CA ILE A 21 -15.29 -2.29 10.95
C ILE A 21 -15.99 -3.40 10.18
N GLU A 22 -15.68 -3.51 8.90
CA GLU A 22 -16.15 -4.58 8.01
C GLU A 22 -14.95 -5.42 7.59
N GLN A 23 -15.09 -6.74 7.62
CA GLN A 23 -14.04 -7.67 7.21
C GLN A 23 -14.63 -8.74 6.31
N HIS A 24 -13.94 -9.05 5.23
CA HIS A 24 -14.21 -10.21 4.40
C HIS A 24 -13.14 -11.27 4.68
N PRO A 25 -13.47 -12.37 5.39
CA PRO A 25 -12.50 -13.40 5.68
C PRO A 25 -12.15 -14.18 4.40
N TYR A 26 -10.86 -14.27 4.10
CA TYR A 26 -10.36 -15.13 3.04
C TYR A 26 -9.64 -16.33 3.66
N PRO A 27 -10.04 -17.58 3.35
CA PRO A 27 -9.29 -18.74 3.79
C PRO A 27 -7.87 -18.72 3.17
N PRO A 28 -6.88 -19.37 3.79
CA PRO A 28 -5.57 -19.56 3.18
C PRO A 28 -5.68 -20.30 1.84
N ALA A 29 -4.87 -19.91 0.85
CA ALA A 29 -4.81 -20.60 -0.43
C ALA A 29 -4.01 -21.91 -0.31
N GLY A 30 -4.56 -22.99 -0.87
CA GLY A 30 -3.82 -24.26 -1.00
C GLY A 30 -2.79 -24.21 -2.13
N GLU A 31 -1.81 -25.14 -2.13
CA GLU A 31 -0.80 -25.23 -3.21
C GLU A 31 -1.44 -25.39 -4.59
N GLY A 32 -2.55 -26.16 -4.70
CA GLY A 32 -3.27 -26.31 -5.96
C GLY A 32 -3.86 -25.00 -6.50
N GLU A 33 -4.31 -24.09 -5.62
CA GLU A 33 -4.81 -22.77 -5.99
C GLU A 33 -3.68 -21.83 -6.39
N LEU A 34 -2.55 -21.87 -5.67
CA LEU A 34 -1.33 -21.13 -6.00
C LEU A 34 -0.81 -21.55 -7.37
N ASP A 35 -0.71 -22.85 -7.63
CA ASP A 35 -0.31 -23.42 -8.91
C ASP A 35 -1.27 -23.02 -10.04
N ALA A 36 -2.57 -23.08 -9.80
CA ALA A 36 -3.56 -22.66 -10.77
C ALA A 36 -3.47 -21.15 -11.06
N GLY A 37 -3.24 -20.33 -10.02
CA GLY A 37 -3.03 -18.89 -10.13
C GLY A 37 -1.77 -18.55 -10.94
N ALA A 38 -0.64 -19.18 -10.61
CA ALA A 38 0.63 -19.03 -11.32
C ALA A 38 0.50 -19.42 -12.81
N ARG A 39 -0.13 -20.57 -13.10
CA ARG A 39 -0.42 -20.99 -14.48
C ARG A 39 -1.31 -19.98 -15.22
N ARG A 40 -2.36 -19.48 -14.58
CA ARG A 40 -3.29 -18.49 -15.18
C ARG A 40 -2.58 -17.17 -15.49
N LEU A 41 -1.69 -16.73 -14.61
CA LEU A 41 -0.93 -15.49 -14.79
C LEU A 41 0.30 -15.67 -15.71
N GLY A 42 0.74 -16.90 -15.93
CA GLY A 42 1.95 -17.22 -16.69
C GLY A 42 3.22 -16.67 -16.04
N ILE A 43 3.26 -16.65 -14.71
CA ILE A 43 4.40 -16.19 -13.89
C ILE A 43 4.54 -17.05 -12.64
N GLU A 44 5.73 -17.04 -12.06
CA GLU A 44 5.91 -17.42 -10.65
C GLU A 44 5.61 -16.21 -9.77
N LEU A 45 4.87 -16.41 -8.68
CA LEU A 45 4.60 -15.34 -7.72
C LEU A 45 5.86 -15.05 -6.91
N PRO A 46 6.16 -13.77 -6.60
CA PRO A 46 7.19 -13.42 -5.63
C PRO A 46 7.03 -14.18 -4.32
N ALA A 47 8.14 -14.63 -3.74
CA ALA A 47 8.12 -15.56 -2.60
C ALA A 47 7.34 -15.03 -1.40
N ASP A 48 7.44 -13.73 -1.12
CA ASP A 48 6.73 -13.10 -0.01
C ASP A 48 5.23 -12.92 -0.26
N LEU A 49 4.84 -12.59 -1.50
CA LEU A 49 3.45 -12.57 -1.93
C LEU A 49 2.82 -13.97 -1.87
N ALA A 50 3.55 -15.00 -2.34
CA ALA A 50 3.09 -16.39 -2.24
C ALA A 50 2.95 -16.85 -0.77
N ALA A 51 3.90 -16.46 0.09
CA ALA A 51 3.83 -16.73 1.53
C ALA A 51 2.60 -16.07 2.18
N PHE A 52 2.25 -14.84 1.78
CA PHE A 52 1.02 -14.19 2.22
C PHE A 52 -0.21 -15.00 1.82
N TYR A 53 -0.31 -15.43 0.55
CA TYR A 53 -1.47 -16.20 0.10
C TYR A 53 -1.63 -17.56 0.76
N ARG A 54 -0.52 -18.22 1.13
CA ARG A 54 -0.55 -19.43 1.99
C ARG A 54 -1.11 -19.19 3.39
N HIS A 55 -1.19 -17.93 3.82
CA HIS A 55 -1.75 -17.55 5.11
C HIS A 55 -3.14 -16.93 4.99
N SER A 56 -3.39 -16.13 3.94
CA SER A 56 -4.67 -15.46 3.68
C SER A 56 -4.83 -15.24 2.18
N ASN A 57 -5.88 -15.82 1.55
CA ASN A 57 -6.12 -15.68 0.11
C ASN A 57 -6.71 -14.31 -0.27
N GLY A 58 -6.01 -13.24 0.08
CA GLY A 58 -6.51 -11.86 -0.01
C GLY A 58 -6.69 -11.23 1.36
N LEU A 59 -7.00 -9.94 1.35
CA LEU A 59 -7.31 -9.13 2.52
C LEU A 59 -8.30 -8.05 2.09
N ASP A 60 -9.45 -7.99 2.74
CA ASP A 60 -10.40 -6.90 2.56
C ASP A 60 -11.02 -6.58 3.91
N ALA A 61 -10.51 -5.53 4.52
CA ALA A 61 -11.00 -5.02 5.78
C ALA A 61 -11.09 -3.50 5.71
N SER A 62 -12.22 -2.93 6.11
CA SER A 62 -12.43 -1.49 6.09
C SER A 62 -12.93 -1.00 7.43
N TRP A 63 -12.68 0.28 7.73
CA TRP A 63 -13.17 0.90 8.94
C TRP A 63 -13.63 2.33 8.70
N CYS A 64 -14.66 2.71 9.44
CA CYS A 64 -15.36 3.98 9.33
C CYS A 64 -15.31 4.75 10.64
N ILE A 65 -15.45 6.09 10.56
CA ILE A 65 -15.47 6.97 11.73
C ILE A 65 -16.79 7.69 11.93
N ALA A 66 -17.02 8.13 13.16
CA ALA A 66 -18.12 9.02 13.54
C ALA A 66 -17.91 10.45 12.99
N PRO A 67 -18.99 11.25 12.86
CA PRO A 67 -20.39 10.90 13.10
C PRO A 67 -21.12 10.35 11.86
N ASP A 68 -20.53 10.49 10.67
CA ASP A 68 -21.19 10.24 9.38
C ASP A 68 -20.91 8.83 8.82
N GLY A 69 -20.12 8.02 9.51
CA GLY A 69 -19.78 6.67 9.05
C GLY A 69 -18.91 6.70 7.80
N LYS A 70 -18.17 7.79 7.55
CA LYS A 70 -17.25 7.87 6.42
C LYS A 70 -16.15 6.83 6.53
N LEU A 71 -15.84 6.22 5.39
CA LEU A 71 -14.67 5.36 5.23
C LEU A 71 -13.40 6.14 5.59
N ALA A 72 -12.65 5.62 6.55
CA ALA A 72 -11.42 6.23 7.04
C ALA A 72 -10.19 5.42 6.64
N GLY A 73 -10.31 4.09 6.59
CA GLY A 73 -9.24 3.24 6.08
C GLY A 73 -9.73 1.92 5.52
N GLN A 74 -8.91 1.35 4.66
CA GLN A 74 -9.09 0.06 4.03
C GLN A 74 -7.74 -0.66 3.94
N PHE A 75 -7.73 -1.92 4.37
CA PHE A 75 -6.70 -2.89 4.05
C PHE A 75 -7.19 -3.71 2.87
N LEU A 76 -6.49 -3.64 1.75
CA LEU A 76 -6.92 -4.29 0.52
C LEU A 76 -5.76 -4.99 -0.16
N ILE A 77 -5.88 -6.30 -0.33
CA ILE A 77 -5.10 -7.15 -1.23
C ILE A 77 -6.09 -8.09 -1.91
N CYS A 78 -6.12 -8.10 -3.23
CA CYS A 78 -7.01 -8.95 -4.01
C CYS A 78 -6.75 -10.44 -3.73
N PRO A 79 -7.78 -11.31 -3.76
CA PRO A 79 -7.57 -12.75 -3.76
C PRO A 79 -6.82 -13.21 -5.02
N LEU A 80 -6.15 -14.38 -4.94
CA LEU A 80 -5.39 -14.95 -6.06
C LEU A 80 -6.18 -15.01 -7.36
N ALA A 81 -7.47 -15.32 -7.30
CA ALA A 81 -8.35 -15.42 -8.47
C ALA A 81 -8.55 -14.07 -9.19
N GLN A 82 -8.41 -12.95 -8.48
CA GLN A 82 -8.63 -11.60 -9.01
C GLN A 82 -7.34 -10.90 -9.46
N LEU A 83 -6.18 -11.49 -9.16
CA LEU A 83 -4.91 -11.00 -9.69
C LEU A 83 -4.92 -10.96 -11.21
N ARG A 84 -4.33 -9.91 -11.79
CA ARG A 84 -4.21 -9.73 -13.23
C ARG A 84 -2.91 -9.05 -13.58
N ILE A 85 -2.39 -9.37 -14.76
CA ILE A 85 -1.23 -8.69 -15.32
C ILE A 85 -1.72 -7.55 -16.23
N VAL A 86 -1.05 -6.41 -16.14
CA VAL A 86 -1.20 -5.29 -17.06
C VAL A 86 0.14 -5.00 -17.72
N GLU A 87 0.08 -4.59 -18.98
CA GLU A 87 1.23 -4.05 -19.69
C GLU A 87 1.27 -2.54 -19.50
N VAL A 88 2.45 -2.03 -19.19
CA VAL A 88 2.72 -0.61 -19.00
C VAL A 88 3.78 -0.20 -20.00
N GLU A 89 3.51 0.85 -20.75
CA GLU A 89 4.38 1.34 -21.80
C GLU A 89 5.32 2.42 -21.26
N SER A 90 6.50 2.55 -21.86
CA SER A 90 7.37 3.69 -21.63
C SER A 90 7.86 4.23 -22.97
N GLN A 91 7.55 5.50 -23.20
CA GLN A 91 8.13 6.27 -24.29
C GLN A 91 9.41 6.95 -23.78
N LYS A 92 10.54 6.25 -23.88
CA LYS A 92 11.85 6.91 -23.94
C LYS A 92 12.24 7.08 -25.41
N ILE A 93 12.90 8.20 -25.70
CA ILE A 93 13.10 8.93 -26.98
C ILE A 93 13.48 8.10 -28.25
N SER A 94 13.62 6.77 -28.19
CA SER A 94 13.90 5.96 -29.39
C SER A 94 13.47 4.49 -29.35
N MET A 95 12.91 3.97 -28.24
CA MET A 95 12.43 2.58 -28.17
C MET A 95 11.22 2.44 -27.25
N GLU A 96 10.14 1.90 -27.79
CA GLU A 96 8.95 1.52 -27.02
C GLU A 96 9.31 0.32 -26.13
N SER A 97 9.28 0.53 -24.82
CA SER A 97 9.51 -0.54 -23.84
C SER A 97 8.20 -0.87 -23.16
N LYS A 98 7.83 -2.16 -23.18
CA LYS A 98 6.70 -2.69 -22.40
C LYS A 98 7.21 -3.34 -21.13
N TYR A 99 6.53 -3.07 -20.03
CA TYR A 99 6.78 -3.62 -18.69
C TYR A 99 5.54 -4.36 -18.21
N ARG A 100 5.73 -5.47 -17.50
CA ARG A 100 4.62 -6.26 -16.96
C ARG A 100 4.47 -5.99 -15.48
N PHE A 101 3.23 -5.74 -15.06
CA PHE A 101 2.90 -5.49 -13.67
C PHE A 101 1.74 -6.38 -13.24
N LEU A 102 1.82 -6.91 -12.02
CA LEU A 102 0.75 -7.62 -11.36
C LEU A 102 -0.08 -6.63 -10.53
N VAL A 103 -1.38 -6.50 -10.79
CA VAL A 103 -2.27 -5.67 -9.98
C VAL A 103 -2.68 -6.47 -8.74
N ILE A 104 -2.23 -6.01 -7.56
CA ILE A 104 -2.43 -6.70 -6.28
C ILE A 104 -3.52 -6.06 -5.42
N ALA A 105 -3.89 -4.81 -5.66
CA ALA A 105 -5.02 -4.15 -5.02
C ALA A 105 -5.60 -3.06 -5.94
N ARG A 106 -6.92 -2.84 -5.86
CA ARG A 106 -7.60 -1.75 -6.57
C ARG A 106 -8.89 -1.35 -5.87
N ASP A 107 -9.04 -0.06 -5.63
CA ASP A 107 -10.21 0.54 -5.01
C ASP A 107 -10.62 1.83 -5.73
N THR A 108 -11.42 2.67 -5.08
CA THR A 108 -11.85 3.98 -5.58
C THR A 108 -10.76 5.07 -5.52
N TYR A 109 -9.66 4.80 -4.83
CA TYR A 109 -8.55 5.75 -4.62
C TYR A 109 -7.38 5.48 -5.57
N GLY A 110 -7.12 4.21 -5.91
CA GLY A 110 -6.13 3.87 -6.92
C GLY A 110 -5.90 2.37 -7.12
N SER A 111 -4.76 2.06 -7.73
CA SER A 111 -4.31 0.70 -7.95
C SER A 111 -2.88 0.52 -7.46
N VAL A 112 -2.63 -0.62 -6.82
CA VAL A 112 -1.31 -1.03 -6.36
C VAL A 112 -0.83 -2.14 -7.28
N LEU A 113 0.37 -1.97 -7.79
CA LEU A 113 0.99 -2.83 -8.78
C LEU A 113 2.31 -3.36 -8.24
N LEU A 114 2.62 -4.62 -8.56
CA LEU A 114 3.90 -5.25 -8.30
C LEU A 114 4.63 -5.44 -9.64
N SER A 115 5.86 -4.96 -9.74
CA SER A 115 6.67 -5.12 -10.93
C SER A 115 7.09 -6.58 -11.14
N LEU A 116 6.95 -7.06 -12.37
CA LEU A 116 7.41 -8.38 -12.82
C LEU A 116 8.64 -8.27 -13.73
N ASP A 117 9.24 -7.09 -13.81
CA ASP A 117 10.29 -6.75 -14.78
C ASP A 117 11.57 -6.34 -14.05
N ASP A 118 12.70 -6.94 -14.44
CA ASP A 118 14.01 -6.77 -13.79
C ASP A 118 14.60 -5.38 -14.01
N ARG A 119 14.32 -4.75 -15.15
CA ARG A 119 14.82 -3.42 -15.50
C ARG A 119 14.36 -2.32 -14.55
N ILE A 120 13.25 -2.54 -13.85
CA ILE A 120 12.63 -1.62 -12.90
C ILE A 120 12.44 -2.28 -11.51
N GLY A 121 13.18 -3.37 -11.25
CA GLY A 121 13.15 -4.13 -10.01
C GLY A 121 11.94 -5.06 -9.88
N ILE A 122 12.18 -6.38 -9.99
CA ILE A 122 11.16 -7.40 -9.73
C ILE A 122 10.71 -7.31 -8.27
N GLY A 123 9.40 -7.37 -8.05
CA GLY A 123 8.80 -7.33 -6.71
C GLY A 123 8.59 -5.93 -6.16
N MET A 124 9.15 -4.89 -6.79
CA MET A 124 8.93 -3.49 -6.39
C MET A 124 7.46 -3.12 -6.51
N ILE A 125 6.99 -2.30 -5.58
CA ILE A 125 5.59 -1.88 -5.47
C ILE A 125 5.43 -0.47 -6.01
N TRP A 126 4.48 -0.34 -6.91
CA TRP A 126 4.12 0.88 -7.60
C TRP A 126 2.66 1.21 -7.35
N TYR A 127 2.33 2.49 -7.46
CA TYR A 127 0.97 2.98 -7.27
C TYR A 127 0.57 3.92 -8.40
N THR A 128 -0.72 3.90 -8.74
CA THR A 128 -1.33 4.94 -9.56
C THR A 128 -2.69 5.36 -9.00
N PRO A 129 -3.01 6.67 -8.97
CA PRO A 129 -4.33 7.16 -8.56
C PRO A 129 -5.48 6.61 -9.42
N ALA A 130 -6.70 6.59 -8.86
CA ALA A 130 -7.89 6.09 -9.56
C ALA A 130 -8.28 6.91 -10.81
N SER A 131 -7.78 8.14 -10.92
CA SER A 131 -7.92 8.97 -12.13
C SER A 131 -7.19 8.37 -13.34
N THR A 132 -6.24 7.45 -13.12
CA THR A 132 -5.46 6.83 -14.18
C THR A 132 -6.09 5.52 -14.63
N ALA A 133 -6.40 5.41 -15.91
CA ALA A 133 -6.88 4.16 -16.49
C ALA A 133 -5.74 3.14 -16.58
N LEU A 134 -6.01 1.88 -16.20
CA LEU A 134 -5.03 0.80 -16.34
C LEU A 134 -4.84 0.33 -17.79
N SER A 135 -5.77 0.68 -18.69
CA SER A 135 -5.64 0.44 -20.13
C SER A 135 -4.77 1.52 -20.76
N GLY A 136 -3.67 1.13 -21.42
CA GLY A 136 -2.72 2.08 -22.04
C GLY A 136 -1.89 2.87 -21.03
N LEU A 137 -1.67 2.29 -19.85
CA LEU A 137 -0.93 2.91 -18.75
C LEU A 137 0.53 3.17 -19.15
N GLN A 138 1.01 4.38 -18.89
CA GLN A 138 2.41 4.75 -19.12
C GLN A 138 3.21 4.69 -17.80
N LEU A 139 4.48 4.31 -17.88
CA LEU A 139 5.36 4.18 -16.71
C LEU A 139 5.51 5.51 -15.95
N SER A 140 5.44 6.64 -16.65
CA SER A 140 5.47 7.99 -16.06
C SER A 140 4.24 8.32 -15.22
N GLN A 141 3.18 7.51 -15.28
CA GLN A 141 1.95 7.65 -14.48
C GLN A 141 1.95 6.77 -13.23
N LEU A 142 3.05 6.06 -12.98
CA LEU A 142 3.25 5.25 -11.80
C LEU A 142 4.25 5.93 -10.86
N SER A 143 4.04 5.74 -9.56
CA SER A 143 5.00 6.16 -8.53
C SER A 143 5.47 4.95 -7.74
N GLU A 144 6.78 4.86 -7.52
CA GLU A 144 7.38 3.85 -6.66
C GLU A 144 6.99 4.09 -5.20
N VAL A 145 6.62 3.02 -4.48
CA VAL A 145 6.21 3.08 -3.07
C VAL A 145 7.23 2.39 -2.18
N CYS A 146 7.61 1.15 -2.52
CA CYS A 146 8.60 0.37 -1.76
C CYS A 146 9.14 -0.81 -2.56
N ASP A 147 10.10 -1.53 -1.98
CA ASP A 147 10.92 -2.53 -2.66
C ASP A 147 10.32 -3.95 -2.74
N SER A 148 9.26 -4.23 -1.99
CA SER A 148 8.70 -5.58 -1.87
C SER A 148 7.26 -5.58 -1.38
N PHE A 149 6.55 -6.68 -1.62
CA PHE A 149 5.21 -6.87 -1.08
C PHE A 149 5.21 -6.84 0.46
N SER A 150 6.22 -7.44 1.11
CA SER A 150 6.36 -7.42 2.57
C SER A 150 6.49 -6.00 3.12
N SER A 151 7.30 -5.17 2.48
CA SER A 151 7.43 -3.75 2.84
C SER A 151 6.09 -3.02 2.65
N TYR A 152 5.39 -3.26 1.55
CA TYR A 152 4.08 -2.67 1.29
C TYR A 152 3.03 -3.06 2.33
N TYR A 153 2.96 -4.35 2.67
CA TYR A 153 2.04 -4.86 3.68
C TYR A 153 2.29 -4.21 5.05
N ARG A 154 3.56 -4.08 5.46
CA ARG A 154 3.93 -3.36 6.70
C ARG A 154 3.58 -1.88 6.62
N LEU A 155 3.82 -1.21 5.49
CA LEU A 155 3.45 0.19 5.30
C LEU A 155 1.94 0.37 5.43
N MET A 156 1.13 -0.43 4.73
CA MET A 156 -0.33 -0.41 4.84
C MET A 156 -0.78 -0.58 6.31
N SER A 157 -0.18 -1.53 7.03
CA SER A 157 -0.40 -1.73 8.45
C SER A 157 -0.02 -0.50 9.29
N LEU A 158 1.16 0.08 9.11
CA LEU A 158 1.62 1.25 9.89
C LEU A 158 0.76 2.50 9.67
N HIS A 159 0.11 2.64 8.50
CA HIS A 159 -0.87 3.69 8.26
C HIS A 159 -2.28 3.32 8.71
N HIS A 160 -2.48 2.17 9.33
CA HIS A 160 -3.78 1.62 9.70
C HIS A 160 -4.76 1.51 8.52
N GLY A 161 -4.23 1.31 7.30
CA GLY A 161 -5.00 1.31 6.07
C GLY A 161 -5.64 2.65 5.71
N VAL A 162 -5.27 3.77 6.35
CA VAL A 162 -5.92 5.08 6.11
C VAL A 162 -5.98 5.42 4.62
N ILE A 163 -7.15 5.81 4.12
CA ILE A 163 -7.36 6.07 2.69
C ILE A 163 -6.35 7.08 2.11
N CYS A 164 -5.88 6.80 0.89
CA CYS A 164 -4.89 7.59 0.16
C CYS A 164 -3.51 7.74 0.85
N TRP A 165 -3.15 6.89 1.81
CA TRP A 165 -1.82 6.97 2.45
C TRP A 165 -0.66 6.88 1.45
N GLN A 166 -0.84 6.15 0.33
CA GLN A 166 0.15 6.00 -0.73
C GLN A 166 0.56 7.33 -1.38
N TYR A 167 -0.27 8.39 -1.26
CA TYR A 167 0.03 9.69 -1.84
C TYR A 167 1.25 10.37 -1.17
N ALA A 168 1.68 9.91 0.01
CA ALA A 168 2.94 10.35 0.62
C ALA A 168 4.16 10.12 -0.30
N PHE A 169 4.10 9.12 -1.17
CA PHE A 169 5.18 8.71 -2.07
C PHE A 169 5.08 9.35 -3.47
N ILE A 170 4.04 10.14 -3.72
CA ILE A 170 3.81 10.78 -5.02
C ILE A 170 4.25 12.24 -4.92
N ARG A 171 5.33 12.58 -5.62
CA ARG A 171 5.98 13.89 -5.56
C ARG A 171 5.02 15.05 -5.89
N GLU A 172 4.15 14.86 -6.87
CA GLU A 172 3.27 15.92 -7.39
C GLU A 172 1.97 16.09 -6.58
N LEU A 173 1.61 15.12 -5.73
CA LEU A 173 0.33 15.12 -5.01
C LEU A 173 0.49 15.37 -3.52
N GLY A 174 1.30 14.57 -2.83
CA GLY A 174 1.37 14.55 -1.37
C GLY A 174 0.05 14.16 -0.69
N LEU A 175 0.06 14.09 0.63
CA LEU A 175 -1.10 13.63 1.41
C LEU A 175 -2.28 14.63 1.38
N PRO A 176 -3.49 14.21 0.95
CA PRO A 176 -4.67 15.05 1.02
C PRO A 176 -5.00 15.48 2.46
N ILE A 177 -5.63 16.65 2.64
CA ILE A 177 -6.00 17.16 3.98
C ILE A 177 -6.80 16.15 4.80
N PRO A 178 -7.86 15.48 4.27
CA PRO A 178 -8.60 14.48 5.03
C PRO A 178 -7.72 13.33 5.51
N THR A 179 -6.85 12.82 4.63
CA THR A 179 -5.87 11.78 4.97
C THR A 179 -4.92 12.23 6.08
N ARG A 180 -4.39 13.47 6.00
CA ARG A 180 -3.53 14.02 7.06
C ARG A 180 -4.23 14.10 8.41
N LEU A 181 -5.50 14.50 8.44
CA LEU A 181 -6.28 14.57 9.68
C LEU A 181 -6.50 13.17 10.29
N LEU A 182 -6.75 12.17 9.45
CA LEU A 182 -6.86 10.78 9.88
C LEU A 182 -5.53 10.25 10.43
N LEU A 183 -4.43 10.41 9.70
CA LEU A 183 -3.11 9.98 10.16
C LEU A 183 -2.71 10.70 11.45
N ALA A 184 -2.95 12.02 11.56
CA ALA A 184 -2.69 12.78 12.79
C ALA A 184 -3.45 12.23 14.02
N ARG A 185 -4.63 11.63 13.79
CA ARG A 185 -5.46 11.08 14.85
C ARG A 185 -5.05 9.65 15.22
N PHE A 186 -4.78 8.80 14.24
CA PHE A 186 -4.64 7.36 14.44
C PHE A 186 -3.19 6.87 14.42
N CYS A 187 -2.30 7.53 13.69
CA CYS A 187 -0.89 7.18 13.58
C CYS A 187 -0.02 8.45 13.40
N PRO A 188 0.04 9.34 14.42
CA PRO A 188 0.69 10.65 14.31
C PRO A 188 2.18 10.57 14.01
N ASP A 189 2.88 9.58 14.57
CA ASP A 189 4.30 9.34 14.28
C ASP A 189 4.51 9.00 12.81
N ARG A 190 3.56 8.27 12.21
CA ARG A 190 3.60 7.93 10.79
C ARG A 190 3.39 9.17 9.91
N LEU A 191 2.41 10.02 10.25
CA LEU A 191 2.21 11.29 9.57
C LEU A 191 3.50 12.14 9.54
N ALA A 192 4.21 12.22 10.67
CA ALA A 192 5.44 13.01 10.76
C ALA A 192 6.52 12.49 9.78
N LEU A 193 6.67 11.16 9.68
CA LEU A 193 7.58 10.53 8.73
C LEU A 193 7.16 10.78 7.27
N ASP A 194 5.87 10.66 6.95
CA ASP A 194 5.38 10.86 5.59
C ASP A 194 5.54 12.31 5.11
N LEU A 195 5.32 13.28 6.01
CA LEU A 195 5.53 14.70 5.71
C LEU A 195 7.02 15.00 5.48
N ALA A 196 7.91 14.41 6.28
CA ALA A 196 9.35 14.55 6.10
C ALA A 196 9.83 13.90 4.78
N LEU A 197 9.34 12.70 4.47
CA LEU A 197 9.61 12.00 3.22
C LEU A 197 9.16 12.85 2.02
N HIS A 198 7.93 13.34 2.03
CA HIS A 198 7.40 14.14 0.93
C HIS A 198 8.20 15.43 0.72
N HIS A 199 8.64 16.09 1.80
CA HIS A 199 9.53 17.25 1.70
C HIS A 199 10.84 16.89 0.98
N GLN A 200 11.46 15.75 1.30
CA GLN A 200 12.67 15.27 0.62
C GLN A 200 12.43 14.95 -0.86
N LEU A 201 11.25 14.45 -1.23
CA LEU A 201 10.89 14.20 -2.63
C LEU A 201 10.72 15.50 -3.43
N VAL A 202 10.16 16.55 -2.81
CA VAL A 202 9.93 17.84 -3.46
C VAL A 202 11.23 18.63 -3.60
N ASP A 203 12.03 18.69 -2.53
CA ASP A 203 13.27 19.47 -2.42
C ASP A 203 14.46 18.57 -2.02
N PRO A 204 15.02 17.80 -2.97
CA PRO A 204 16.09 16.83 -2.69
C PRO A 204 17.41 17.51 -2.30
N ASP A 205 17.64 18.75 -2.74
CA ASP A 205 18.86 19.52 -2.47
C ASP A 205 18.92 20.05 -1.02
N ASN A 206 17.81 19.94 -0.29
CA ASN A 206 17.63 20.43 1.08
C ASN A 206 17.29 19.29 2.07
N ALA A 207 17.42 18.03 1.63
CA ALA A 207 17.07 16.83 2.39
C ALA A 207 17.90 16.65 3.68
N ASP A 208 19.11 17.20 3.73
CA ASP A 208 20.00 17.19 4.90
C ASP A 208 19.59 18.17 6.01
N ALA A 209 18.64 19.09 5.74
CA ALA A 209 18.19 20.08 6.72
C ALA A 209 17.14 19.55 7.70
N LEU A 210 16.52 18.40 7.41
CA LEU A 210 15.59 17.73 8.33
C LEU A 210 16.41 16.90 9.32
N GLN A 211 16.74 17.53 10.45
CA GLN A 211 17.13 16.81 11.67
C GLN A 211 16.19 15.60 11.83
N PRO A 212 16.70 14.38 12.11
CA PRO A 212 15.85 13.23 12.35
C PRO A 212 14.88 13.65 13.44
N VAL A 213 13.59 13.73 13.09
CA VAL A 213 12.59 14.16 14.04
C VAL A 213 12.69 13.17 15.19
N ARG A 214 13.18 13.62 16.35
CA ARG A 214 13.45 12.77 17.52
C ARG A 214 12.13 12.32 18.17
N PHE A 215 11.23 11.71 17.43
CA PHE A 215 10.03 11.06 17.94
C PHE A 215 10.32 9.59 18.27
N ALA A 216 11.19 9.37 19.25
CA ALA A 216 11.36 8.06 19.89
C ALA A 216 12.03 8.10 21.28
N GLN A 217 12.47 9.26 21.79
CA GLN A 217 13.08 9.34 23.14
C GLN A 217 12.11 9.77 24.24
N GLY A 218 10.91 10.26 23.89
CA GLY A 218 9.93 10.77 24.85
C GLY A 218 8.87 9.77 25.34
N LEU A 219 8.45 8.81 24.50
CA LEU A 219 7.37 7.89 24.84
C LEU A 219 7.86 6.57 25.47
N LEU A 220 9.07 6.10 25.14
CA LEU A 220 9.65 4.89 25.71
C LEU A 220 10.26 5.09 27.11
N ARG A 221 10.25 6.31 27.65
CA ARG A 221 10.74 6.61 29.01
C ARG A 221 9.65 6.61 30.08
N LYS A 222 8.38 6.38 29.72
CA LYS A 222 7.25 6.32 30.66
C LYS A 222 6.65 4.91 30.83
N LEU A 223 7.34 3.89 30.33
CA LEU A 223 7.02 2.48 30.58
C LEU A 223 8.23 1.72 31.17
N GLY A 224 9.01 2.41 32.00
CA GLY A 224 9.96 1.80 32.93
C GLY A 224 9.51 2.08 34.35
#